data_AF-A0A845R2I1-F1
#
_entry.id   AF-A0A845R2I1-F1
#
_cell.length_a   1.000
_cell.length_b   1.000
_cell.length_c   1.000
_cell.angle_alpha   90.00
_cell.angle_beta   90.00
_cell.angle_gamma   90.00
#
_symmetry.space_group_name_H-M   'P 1'
#
loop_
_entity.id
_entity.type
_entity.pdbx_description
1 polymer ?
#
loop_
_entity_poly.entity_id
_entity_poly.type
_entity_poly.pdbx_seq_one_letter_code
_entity_poly.pdbx_strand_id
1 'polypeptide(L)'
;MNIMPHATRTSLRRLLLSKGVEVPPVQDLVMGYRCRLRAYAPTFVLRWRDSRGKHHMVIYYFCDGQPYLDVDSKTVPITTEEVQLHGLYKEKE
;
A
#
# COMPACT_ATOMS: atom_id res chain seq x y z
N MET A 1 11.92 3.40 18.36
CA MET A 1 10.55 3.76 17.94
C MET A 1 9.75 2.48 17.84
N ASN A 2 8.67 2.34 18.62
CA ASN A 2 7.77 1.20 18.53
C ASN A 2 6.63 1.57 17.59
N ILE A 3 6.75 1.21 16.31
CA ILE A 3 5.78 1.57 15.28
C ILE A 3 5.03 0.33 14.79
N MET A 4 3.75 0.49 14.51
CA MET A 4 2.89 -0.54 13.93
C MET A 4 2.50 -0.15 12.49
N PRO A 5 2.29 -1.13 11.59
CA PRO A 5 1.86 -0.84 10.23
C PRO A 5 0.48 -0.18 10.26
N HIS A 6 0.33 0.87 9.46
CA HIS A 6 -0.94 1.54 9.26
C HIS A 6 -1.04 2.11 7.86
N ALA A 7 -2.11 1.83 7.12
CA ALA A 7 -2.25 2.41 5.80
C ALA A 7 -3.64 2.99 5.53
N THR A 8 -3.64 4.04 4.72
CA THR A 8 -4.81 4.54 4.02
C THR A 8 -4.66 4.25 2.53
N ARG A 9 -5.74 4.38 1.75
CA ARG A 9 -5.68 4.26 0.28
C ARG A 9 -4.66 5.24 -0.30
N THR A 10 -4.64 6.47 0.23
CA THR A 10 -3.78 7.54 -0.25
C THR A 10 -2.32 7.31 0.10
N SER A 11 -2.00 6.87 1.33
CA SER A 11 -0.61 6.64 1.75
C SER A 11 0.03 5.49 0.96
N LEU A 12 -0.67 4.36 0.82
CA LEU A 12 -0.17 3.24 0.01
C LEU A 12 -0.01 3.61 -1.46
N ARG A 13 -0.97 4.36 -2.03
CA ARG A 13 -0.85 4.83 -3.41
C ARG A 13 0.39 5.70 -3.62
N ARG A 14 0.69 6.61 -2.69
CA ARG A 14 1.87 7.49 -2.80
C ARG A 14 3.17 6.70 -2.79
N LEU A 15 3.30 5.71 -1.89
CA LEU A 15 4.45 4.80 -1.87
C LEU A 15 4.57 3.98 -3.15
N LEU A 16 3.46 3.41 -3.64
CA LEU A 16 3.48 2.62 -4.88
C LEU A 16 3.96 3.45 -6.07
N LEU A 17 3.48 4.70 -6.19
CA LEU A 17 3.93 5.60 -7.24
C LEU A 17 5.42 5.97 -7.12
N SER A 18 5.95 6.16 -5.91
CA SER A 18 7.40 6.40 -5.71
C SER A 18 8.26 5.18 -6.06
N LYS A 19 7.68 3.98 -6.01
CA LYS A 19 8.30 2.72 -6.49
C LYS A 19 8.08 2.45 -7.99
N GLY A 20 7.47 3.37 -8.73
CA GLY A 20 7.19 3.19 -10.16
C GLY A 20 6.04 2.22 -10.46
N VAL A 21 5.21 1.89 -9.46
CA VAL A 21 3.99 1.10 -9.66
C VAL A 21 2.84 2.03 -10.03
N GLU A 22 2.27 1.82 -11.21
CA GLU A 22 1.13 2.61 -11.68
C GLU A 22 -0.16 2.24 -10.93
N VAL A 23 -0.74 3.23 -10.25
CA VAL A 23 -1.97 3.08 -9.48
C VAL A 23 -2.94 4.21 -9.85
N PRO A 24 -4.18 3.88 -10.25
CA PRO A 24 -5.16 4.89 -10.64
C PRO A 24 -5.49 5.82 -9.47
N PRO A 25 -5.98 7.05 -9.76
CA PRO A 25 -6.44 7.97 -8.73
C PRO A 25 -7.50 7.34 -7.81
N VAL A 26 -7.50 7.71 -6.53
CA VAL A 26 -8.44 7.16 -5.53
C VAL A 26 -9.90 7.47 -5.87
N GLN A 27 -10.13 8.58 -6.57
CA GLN A 27 -11.47 9.08 -6.95
C GLN A 27 -11.91 8.65 -8.35
N ASP A 28 -11.16 7.78 -9.05
CA ASP A 28 -11.56 7.34 -10.38
C ASP A 28 -12.80 6.44 -10.29
N LEU A 29 -13.96 7.06 -10.50
CA LEU A 29 -15.28 6.42 -10.52
C LEU A 29 -15.71 6.03 -11.94
N VAL A 30 -14.98 6.48 -12.97
CA VAL A 30 -15.49 6.57 -14.35
C VAL A 30 -15.50 5.22 -15.06
N MET A 31 -14.79 4.21 -14.57
CA MET A 31 -14.64 2.93 -15.30
C MET A 31 -14.59 1.67 -14.42
N GLY A 32 -15.03 1.74 -13.17
CA GLY A 32 -14.92 0.59 -12.26
C GLY A 32 -13.49 0.28 -11.80
N TYR A 33 -12.53 1.19 -12.06
CA TYR A 33 -11.15 1.19 -11.53
C TYR A 33 -11.10 1.54 -10.05
N ARG A 34 -11.84 0.81 -9.23
CA ARG A 34 -11.95 1.09 -7.79
C ARG A 34 -10.70 0.63 -7.06
N CYS A 35 -9.91 1.59 -6.56
CA CYS A 35 -8.94 1.36 -5.50
C CYS A 35 -9.65 1.01 -4.19
N ARG A 36 -9.58 -0.25 -3.76
CA ARG A 36 -10.20 -0.76 -2.53
C ARG A 36 -9.13 -1.17 -1.54
N LEU A 37 -9.12 -0.53 -0.37
CA LEU A 37 -8.29 -0.95 0.75
C LEU A 37 -9.10 -1.84 1.68
N ARG A 38 -8.50 -2.92 2.16
CA ARG A 38 -8.96 -3.74 3.27
C ARG A 38 -7.87 -3.80 4.33
N ALA A 39 -8.25 -3.61 5.58
CA ALA A 39 -7.36 -3.80 6.71
C ALA A 39 -7.68 -5.16 7.37
N TYR A 40 -6.66 -6.00 7.51
CA TYR A 40 -6.64 -7.24 8.26
C TYR A 40 -5.51 -7.12 9.29
N ALA A 41 -5.71 -6.28 10.31
CA ALA A 41 -4.65 -5.83 11.21
C ALA A 41 -3.74 -7.00 11.66
N PRO A 42 -2.41 -6.90 11.51
CA PRO A 42 -1.60 -5.73 11.13
C PRO A 42 -1.35 -5.56 9.61
N THR A 43 -2.09 -6.26 8.75
CA THR A 43 -1.91 -6.27 7.29
C THR A 43 -2.89 -5.34 6.57
N PHE A 44 -2.42 -4.66 5.53
CA PHE A 44 -3.23 -3.77 4.68
C PHE A 44 -3.14 -4.22 3.23
N VAL A 45 -4.30 -4.41 2.59
CA VAL A 45 -4.40 -4.90 1.22
C VAL A 45 -5.09 -3.85 0.37
N LEU A 46 -4.38 -3.27 -0.60
CA LEU A 46 -4.96 -2.38 -1.60
C LEU A 46 -5.08 -3.13 -2.93
N ARG A 47 -6.28 -3.14 -3.50
CA ARG A 47 -6.58 -3.74 -4.80
C ARG A 47 -7.04 -2.68 -5.79
N TRP A 48 -6.62 -2.79 -7.04
CA TRP A 48 -7.06 -1.92 -8.12
C TRP A 48 -7.13 -2.67 -9.46
N ARG A 49 -7.62 -1.97 -10.49
CA ARG A 49 -7.53 -2.41 -11.88
C ARG A 49 -6.73 -1.38 -12.66
N ASP A 50 -5.87 -1.82 -13.57
CA ASP A 50 -5.17 -0.93 -14.50
C ASP A 50 -6.08 -0.46 -15.63
N SER A 51 -5.56 0.41 -16.52
CA SER A 51 -6.29 0.92 -17.69
C SER A 51 -6.69 -0.16 -18.72
N ARG A 52 -6.11 -1.37 -18.61
CA ARG A 52 -6.45 -2.53 -19.43
C ARG A 52 -7.44 -3.47 -18.73
N GLY A 53 -7.90 -3.11 -17.52
CA GLY A 53 -8.82 -3.90 -16.71
C GLY A 53 -8.16 -5.06 -15.95
N LYS A 54 -6.83 -5.19 -16.00
CA LYS A 54 -6.08 -6.23 -15.26
C LYS A 54 -6.16 -5.95 -13.76
N HIS A 55 -6.37 -7.00 -12.98
CA HIS A 55 -6.39 -6.91 -11.53
C HIS A 55 -4.98 -6.84 -10.95
N HIS A 56 -4.80 -5.92 -10.01
CA HIS A 56 -3.59 -5.75 -9.25
C HIS A 56 -3.88 -5.72 -7.75
N MET A 57 -2.88 -6.09 -6.96
CA MET A 57 -2.93 -5.93 -5.52
C MET A 57 -1.56 -5.65 -4.90
N VAL A 58 -1.60 -4.94 -3.79
CA VAL A 58 -0.47 -4.84 -2.87
C VAL A 58 -0.88 -5.34 -1.49
N ILE A 59 0.06 -5.98 -0.81
CA ILE A 59 -0.01 -6.35 0.60
C ILE A 59 1.09 -5.57 1.33
N TYR A 60 0.71 -4.85 2.37
CA TYR A 60 1.61 -4.10 3.24
C TYR A 60 1.46 -4.59 4.67
N TYR A 61 2.58 -4.93 5.31
CA TYR A 61 2.61 -5.49 6.66
C TYR A 61 4.00 -5.30 7.26
N PHE A 62 4.10 -5.56 8.57
CA PHE A 62 5.38 -5.63 9.27
C PHE A 62 5.67 -7.07 9.65
N CYS A 63 6.93 -7.48 9.55
CA CYS A 63 7.44 -8.74 10.07
C CYS A 63 8.71 -8.42 10.85
N ASP A 64 8.80 -8.86 12.11
CA ASP A 64 9.95 -8.60 13.00
C ASP A 64 10.38 -7.12 13.08
N GLY A 65 9.39 -6.22 13.07
CA GLY A 65 9.61 -4.77 13.12
C GLY A 65 10.11 -4.14 11.81
N GLN A 66 10.27 -4.93 10.75
CA GLN A 66 10.64 -4.47 9.41
C GLN A 66 9.41 -4.37 8.51
N PRO A 67 9.33 -3.33 7.65
CA PRO A 67 8.21 -3.17 6.74
C PRO A 67 8.38 -4.02 5.47
N TYR A 68 7.28 -4.62 5.01
CA TYR A 68 7.24 -5.42 3.78
C TYR A 68 6.14 -4.93 2.85
N LEU A 69 6.42 -5.00 1.55
CA LEU A 69 5.50 -4.63 0.49
C LEU A 69 5.53 -5.69 -0.62
N ASP A 70 4.42 -6.39 -0.83
CA ASP A 70 4.30 -7.38 -1.90
C ASP A 70 3.29 -6.89 -2.94
N VAL A 71 3.73 -6.63 -4.16
CA VAL A 71 2.91 -6.17 -5.30
C VAL A 71 2.77 -7.32 -6.29
N ASP A 72 1.55 -7.79 -6.53
CA ASP A 72 1.25 -8.93 -7.42
C ASP A 72 2.15 -10.15 -7.17
N SER A 73 2.35 -10.49 -5.89
CA SER A 73 3.21 -11.60 -5.43
C SER A 73 4.71 -11.39 -5.67
N LYS A 74 5.15 -10.16 -5.94
CA LYS A 74 6.57 -9.78 -5.99
C LYS A 74 6.89 -8.85 -4.83
N THR A 75 7.91 -9.20 -4.06
CA THR A 75 8.41 -8.34 -3.00
C THR A 75 9.09 -7.11 -3.59
N VAL A 76 8.62 -5.94 -3.18
CA VAL A 76 9.18 -4.64 -3.52
C VAL A 76 9.92 -4.14 -2.27
N PRO A 77 11.23 -3.87 -2.36
CA PRO A 77 11.99 -3.41 -1.20
C PRO A 77 11.48 -2.04 -0.75
N ILE A 78 11.18 -1.90 0.54
CA ILE A 78 10.80 -0.65 1.19
C ILE A 78 11.60 -0.46 2.47
N THR A 79 11.90 0.79 2.83
CA THR A 79 12.60 1.10 4.07
C THR A 79 11.68 1.74 5.10
N THR A 80 12.13 1.77 6.35
CA THR A 80 11.41 2.44 7.44
C THR A 80 11.27 3.95 7.20
N GLU A 81 12.27 4.58 6.58
CA GLU A 81 12.24 5.99 6.22
C GLU A 81 11.14 6.27 5.19
N GLU A 82 10.97 5.40 4.19
CA GLU A 82 9.89 5.51 3.21
C GLU A 82 8.51 5.31 3.86
N VAL A 83 8.40 4.35 4.78
CA VAL A 83 7.18 4.14 5.57
C VAL A 83 6.84 5.39 6.37
N GLN A 84 7.82 6.03 7.00
CA GLN A 84 7.62 7.26 7.76
C GLN A 84 7.23 8.43 6.85
N LEU A 85 7.98 8.64 5.75
CA LEU A 85 7.75 9.69 4.77
C LEU A 85 6.32 9.63 4.20
N HIS A 86 5.81 8.44 3.94
CA HIS A 86 4.48 8.24 3.37
C HIS A 86 3.37 8.09 4.41
N GLY A 87 3.66 8.17 5.71
CA GLY A 87 2.67 8.03 6.77
C GLY A 87 2.02 6.65 6.82
N LEU A 88 2.83 5.60 6.64
CA LEU A 88 2.40 4.21 6.63
C LEU A 88 2.51 3.53 8.00
N TYR A 89 2.58 4.30 9.08
CA TYR A 89 2.73 3.76 10.42
C TYR A 89 1.84 4.49 11.42
N LYS A 90 1.68 3.88 12.60
CA LYS A 90 1.25 4.54 13.83
C LYS A 90 2.25 4.23 14.93
N GLU A 91 2.42 5.16 15.85
CA GLU A 91 3.14 4.88 17.08
C GLU A 91 2.32 3.92 17.95
N LYS A 92 3.00 2.95 18.57
CA LYS A 92 2.39 2.06 19.55
C LYS A 92 2.37 2.80 20.88
N GLU A 93 1.16 3.09 21.37
CA GLU A 93 0.94 3.61 22.73
C GLU A 93 1.52 2.65 23.79
#